data_AF-A0A7W1CQ57-F1
#
_entry.id   AF-A0A7W1CQ57-F1
#
_cell.length_a   1.000
_cell.length_b   1.000
_cell.length_c   1.000
_cell.angle_alpha   90.00
_cell.angle_beta   90.00
_cell.angle_gamma   90.00
#
_symmetry.space_group_name_H-M   'P 1'
#
loop_
_entity.id
_entity.type
_entity.pdbx_description
1 polymer ?
#
loop_
_entity_poly.entity_id
_entity_poly.type
_entity_poly.pdbx_seq_one_letter_code
_entity_poly.pdbx_strand_id
1 'polypeptide(L)'
;MALIGVVVAAGAAGGFSADDEGASPGTNGTIGVSGLAVPATTPTPAAVITVPTTALAQKSVLDEPLGKGMGGDDVEAVQGRLKELGFDPGPIDGQFGEITRAAVWAFEKLIMQTPRSEATGIVTNDMWQRMQDPLVVVPRRPDADSDNHTEVYLPEQVVIFFQGDKAVLISHMSSGTGEKWCEEVTISPGEYGNEEGTEPLKRGECGVSTTPGGVYHYERRIEGVRQSALGGLWNPVYFNYGIAIHGALQVPLEPASHGCIRIPLPLSEYYQQLTANGDQVYVFDGVEEPEHYGAQLPIFNTRDPDYSTTTSTSTTVAPAVTPAPVTPAPPPQAAATQP
;
A
#
# COMPACT_ATOMS: atom_id res chain seq x y z
N MET A 1 -39.04 31.92 -34.02
CA MET A 1 -39.74 31.07 -35.01
C MET A 1 -38.94 29.78 -35.11
N ALA A 2 -39.17 28.82 -34.19
CA ALA A 2 -39.97 27.60 -34.40
C ALA A 2 -39.28 26.62 -35.38
N LEU A 3 -39.14 25.31 -35.19
CA LEU A 3 -40.00 24.36 -34.47
C LEU A 3 -39.24 23.02 -34.27
N ILE A 4 -39.67 22.27 -33.25
CA ILE A 4 -39.34 20.88 -32.90
C ILE A 4 -39.95 19.91 -33.93
N GLY A 5 -39.34 18.72 -34.10
CA GLY A 5 -39.95 17.59 -34.81
C GLY A 5 -39.51 16.23 -34.25
N VAL A 6 -40.34 15.65 -33.39
CA VAL A 6 -40.31 14.24 -32.94
C VAL A 6 -41.11 13.40 -33.92
N VAL A 7 -40.66 12.17 -34.23
CA VAL A 7 -41.49 11.14 -34.86
C VAL A 7 -41.43 9.85 -34.04
N VAL A 8 -42.60 9.47 -33.52
CA VAL A 8 -42.92 8.14 -33.00
C VAL A 8 -43.82 7.47 -34.02
N ALA A 9 -43.59 6.18 -34.32
CA ALA A 9 -44.56 5.34 -35.01
C ALA A 9 -44.60 3.95 -34.34
N ALA A 10 -45.79 3.58 -33.87
CA ALA A 10 -46.12 2.31 -33.28
C ALA A 10 -47.03 1.50 -34.22
N GLY A 11 -46.80 0.18 -34.25
CA GLY A 11 -47.84 -0.85 -34.30
C GLY A 11 -48.47 -1.23 -35.66
N ALA A 12 -48.44 -2.53 -35.97
CA ALA A 12 -49.65 -3.29 -36.31
C ALA A 12 -49.37 -4.80 -36.27
N ALA A 13 -50.25 -5.52 -35.56
CA ALA A 13 -50.33 -6.97 -35.51
C ALA A 13 -51.25 -7.50 -36.62
N GLY A 14 -51.04 -8.75 -37.03
CA GLY A 14 -51.96 -9.53 -37.84
C GLY A 14 -51.60 -11.02 -37.74
N GLY A 15 -52.43 -11.81 -37.07
CA GLY A 15 -52.30 -13.26 -36.97
C GLY A 15 -53.14 -14.00 -38.02
N PHE A 16 -52.88 -15.30 -38.20
CA PHE A 16 -53.88 -16.32 -38.54
C PHE A 16 -53.32 -17.74 -38.26
N SER A 17 -54.21 -18.59 -37.76
CA SER A 17 -54.10 -19.98 -37.28
C SER A 17 -53.63 -21.00 -38.34
N ALA A 18 -52.76 -21.96 -37.98
CA ALA A 18 -53.00 -23.36 -37.57
C ALA A 18 -53.11 -24.37 -38.74
N ASP A 19 -52.24 -25.38 -38.77
CA ASP A 19 -52.56 -26.82 -38.76
C ASP A 19 -51.31 -27.69 -38.93
N ASP A 20 -51.47 -28.94 -38.50
CA ASP A 20 -50.52 -29.87 -37.88
C ASP A 20 -49.96 -30.96 -38.82
N GLU A 21 -48.92 -31.65 -38.33
CA GLU A 21 -48.36 -32.97 -38.70
C GLU A 21 -47.52 -33.18 -39.99
N GLY A 22 -46.26 -33.62 -39.78
CA GLY A 22 -45.55 -34.49 -40.73
C GLY A 22 -44.01 -34.48 -40.74
N ALA A 23 -43.41 -35.35 -39.92
CA ALA A 23 -42.11 -36.05 -40.14
C ALA A 23 -40.75 -35.31 -39.95
N SER A 24 -39.91 -35.91 -39.10
CA SER A 24 -38.44 -35.72 -38.95
C SER A 24 -37.69 -36.73 -39.87
N PRO A 25 -36.34 -36.72 -40.09
CA PRO A 25 -35.29 -35.91 -39.44
C PRO A 25 -34.24 -35.29 -40.39
N GLY A 26 -33.49 -34.29 -39.93
CA GLY A 26 -32.36 -33.74 -40.70
C GLY A 26 -31.51 -32.68 -39.98
N THR A 27 -30.43 -33.16 -39.36
CA THR A 27 -29.09 -32.54 -39.29
C THR A 27 -28.86 -31.22 -38.53
N ASN A 28 -27.99 -31.31 -37.52
CA ASN A 28 -27.30 -30.26 -36.75
C ASN A 28 -27.13 -28.89 -37.43
N GLY A 29 -27.74 -27.87 -36.82
CA GLY A 29 -27.34 -26.48 -36.96
C GLY A 29 -27.22 -25.84 -35.57
N THR A 30 -26.07 -25.97 -34.92
CA THR A 30 -25.77 -25.23 -33.70
C THR A 30 -25.55 -23.76 -34.09
N ILE A 31 -26.46 -22.89 -33.64
CA ILE A 31 -26.34 -21.44 -33.78
C ILE A 31 -25.13 -20.99 -32.95
N GLY A 32 -24.11 -20.48 -33.63
CA GLY A 32 -22.95 -19.85 -32.99
C GLY A 32 -23.38 -18.57 -32.32
N VAL A 33 -23.36 -18.56 -30.99
CA VAL A 33 -23.39 -17.32 -30.21
C VAL A 33 -21.98 -16.73 -30.31
N SER A 34 -21.77 -15.82 -31.25
CA SER A 34 -20.57 -14.99 -31.29
C SER A 34 -20.51 -14.19 -30.00
N GLY A 35 -19.67 -14.65 -29.06
CA GLY A 35 -19.28 -13.87 -27.90
C GLY A 35 -18.64 -12.58 -28.38
N LEU A 36 -19.19 -11.46 -27.93
CA LEU A 36 -18.51 -10.17 -27.99
C LEU A 36 -17.26 -10.29 -27.12
N ALA A 37 -16.10 -10.47 -27.77
CA ALA A 37 -14.82 -10.33 -27.10
C ALA A 37 -14.66 -8.85 -26.74
N VAL A 38 -14.70 -8.55 -25.45
CA VAL A 38 -14.27 -7.25 -24.92
C VAL A 38 -12.74 -7.21 -25.09
N PRO A 39 -12.17 -6.15 -25.71
CA PRO A 39 -10.73 -6.08 -25.86
C PRO A 39 -10.07 -5.99 -24.49
N ALA A 40 -9.06 -6.81 -24.24
CA ALA A 40 -8.21 -6.70 -23.06
C ALA A 40 -7.56 -5.31 -23.05
N THR A 41 -7.84 -4.52 -22.03
CA THR A 41 -7.19 -3.24 -21.80
C THR A 41 -5.81 -3.48 -21.22
N THR A 42 -4.76 -3.15 -21.98
CA THR A 42 -3.40 -3.17 -21.45
C THR A 42 -3.29 -2.14 -20.32
N PRO A 43 -2.79 -2.51 -19.12
CA PRO A 43 -2.66 -1.57 -18.01
C PRO A 43 -1.76 -0.40 -18.40
N THR A 44 -2.23 0.82 -18.14
CA THR A 44 -1.51 2.04 -18.49
C THR A 44 -0.38 2.27 -17.47
N PRO A 45 0.91 2.31 -17.87
CA PRO A 45 2.01 2.59 -16.94
C PRO A 45 1.89 4.00 -16.33
N ALA A 46 2.59 4.24 -15.21
CA ALA A 46 2.58 5.53 -14.55
C ALA A 46 3.03 6.63 -15.50
N ALA A 47 2.24 7.70 -15.61
CA ALA A 47 2.56 8.81 -16.48
C ALA A 47 3.62 9.69 -15.79
N VAL A 48 4.87 9.51 -16.20
CA VAL A 48 5.97 10.44 -15.90
C VAL A 48 6.13 11.33 -17.11
N ILE A 49 6.03 12.65 -16.91
CA ILE A 49 6.23 13.62 -17.99
C ILE A 49 7.49 14.45 -17.74
N THR A 50 8.24 14.71 -18.81
CA THR A 50 9.31 15.70 -18.82
C THR A 50 8.73 17.04 -19.27
N VAL A 51 8.89 18.08 -18.45
CA VAL A 51 8.49 19.42 -18.87
C VAL A 51 9.59 20.06 -19.73
N PRO A 52 9.28 20.63 -20.90
CA PRO A 52 10.27 21.32 -21.72
C PRO A 52 10.69 22.61 -21.02
N THR A 53 11.88 22.60 -20.41
CA THR A 53 12.48 23.79 -19.78
C THR A 53 13.46 24.44 -20.74
N THR A 54 13.31 25.77 -20.95
CA THR A 54 14.14 26.57 -21.87
C THR A 54 15.52 26.93 -21.31
N ALA A 55 15.79 26.64 -20.04
CA ALA A 55 17.09 26.86 -19.39
C ALA A 55 17.75 25.52 -19.09
N LEU A 56 18.93 25.28 -19.67
CA LEU A 56 19.76 24.13 -19.33
C LEU A 56 20.34 24.35 -17.93
N ALA A 57 19.72 23.76 -16.91
CA ALA A 57 20.36 23.63 -15.61
C ALA A 57 21.65 22.83 -15.78
N GLN A 58 22.76 23.33 -15.25
CA GLN A 58 24.03 22.61 -15.29
C GLN A 58 23.93 21.40 -14.38
N LYS A 59 23.96 20.20 -14.97
CA LYS A 59 23.93 18.95 -14.22
C LYS A 59 25.29 18.65 -13.59
N SER A 60 25.30 18.12 -12.37
CA SER A 60 26.48 17.53 -11.75
C SER A 60 26.59 16.05 -12.13
N VAL A 61 27.77 15.47 -11.90
CA VAL A 61 28.05 14.04 -12.09
C VAL A 61 28.44 13.41 -10.76
N LEU A 62 28.19 12.12 -10.61
CA LEU A 62 28.70 11.33 -9.50
C LEU A 62 30.05 10.70 -9.87
N ASP A 63 31.02 10.81 -8.98
CA ASP A 63 32.34 10.20 -9.16
C ASP A 63 32.31 8.67 -8.97
N GLU A 64 31.38 8.18 -8.14
CA GLU A 64 31.12 6.76 -7.93
C GLU A 64 29.62 6.48 -7.65
N PRO A 65 29.13 5.24 -7.86
CA PRO A 65 27.76 4.89 -7.51
C PRO A 65 27.51 4.99 -6.00
N LEU A 66 26.37 5.57 -5.61
CA LEU A 66 25.98 5.71 -4.20
C LEU A 66 25.06 4.57 -3.76
N GLY A 67 25.20 4.09 -2.54
CA GLY A 67 24.34 3.05 -1.99
C GLY A 67 24.31 3.06 -0.46
N LYS A 68 23.53 2.16 0.10
CA LYS A 68 23.33 2.08 1.56
C LYS A 68 24.66 2.01 2.32
N GLY A 69 24.77 2.85 3.34
CA GLY A 69 25.95 2.95 4.21
C GLY A 69 26.97 4.00 3.77
N MET A 70 26.82 4.58 2.58
CA MET A 70 27.61 5.72 2.14
C MET A 70 27.09 7.03 2.75
N GLY A 71 27.92 8.07 2.72
CA GLY A 71 27.51 9.41 3.12
C GLY A 71 28.40 10.51 2.56
N GLY A 72 27.93 11.75 2.65
CA GLY A 72 28.59 12.96 2.12
C GLY A 72 27.68 13.80 1.22
N ASP A 73 28.24 14.86 0.67
CA ASP A 73 27.52 15.90 -0.09
C ASP A 73 26.74 15.33 -1.29
N ASP A 74 27.29 14.32 -1.98
CA ASP A 74 26.60 13.65 -3.10
C ASP A 74 25.35 12.90 -2.65
N VAL A 75 25.40 12.26 -1.47
CA VAL A 75 24.22 11.59 -0.89
C VAL A 75 23.19 12.63 -0.48
N GLU A 76 23.61 13.75 0.12
CA GLU A 76 22.74 14.85 0.49
C GLU A 76 22.04 15.45 -0.74
N ALA A 77 22.78 15.64 -1.83
CA ALA A 77 22.24 16.12 -3.11
C ALA A 77 21.20 15.15 -3.69
N VAL A 78 21.46 13.84 -3.65
CA VAL A 78 20.51 12.81 -4.09
C VAL A 78 19.25 12.81 -3.22
N GLN A 79 19.39 12.87 -1.90
CA GLN A 79 18.25 12.95 -0.98
C GLN A 79 17.41 14.21 -1.26
N GLY A 80 18.06 15.37 -1.38
CA GLY A 80 17.39 16.62 -1.73
C GLY A 80 16.60 16.50 -3.02
N ARG A 81 17.22 15.94 -4.08
CA ARG A 81 16.55 15.80 -5.37
C ARG A 81 15.40 14.80 -5.34
N LEU A 82 15.55 13.67 -4.67
CA LEU A 82 14.46 12.71 -4.46
C LEU A 82 13.26 13.40 -3.80
N LYS A 83 13.51 14.16 -2.72
CA LYS A 83 12.47 14.89 -1.99
C LYS A 83 11.76 15.92 -2.87
N GLU A 84 12.50 16.68 -3.69
CA GLU A 84 11.92 17.63 -4.65
C GLU A 84 10.99 16.96 -5.68
N LEU A 85 11.33 15.75 -6.10
CA LEU A 85 10.54 14.93 -7.01
C LEU A 85 9.38 14.19 -6.32
N GLY A 86 9.24 14.35 -5.01
CA GLY A 86 8.20 13.72 -4.19
C GLY A 86 8.56 12.33 -3.64
N PHE A 87 9.69 11.74 -4.05
CA PHE A 87 10.18 10.48 -3.47
C PHE A 87 10.74 10.77 -2.08
N ASP A 88 10.20 10.13 -1.03
CA ASP A 88 10.59 10.47 0.34
C ASP A 88 11.84 9.67 0.81
N PRO A 89 13.04 10.29 0.89
CA PRO A 89 14.26 9.59 1.29
C PRO A 89 14.45 9.56 2.81
N GLY A 90 13.50 10.08 3.59
CA GLY A 90 13.68 10.45 4.98
C GLY A 90 14.36 11.82 5.13
N PRO A 91 15.10 12.04 6.24
CA PRO A 91 15.90 13.24 6.42
C PRO A 91 16.93 13.44 5.31
N ILE A 92 17.18 14.69 4.94
CA ILE A 92 18.29 15.09 4.06
C ILE A 92 19.48 15.38 4.97
N ASP A 93 20.24 14.33 5.29
CA ASP A 93 21.31 14.34 6.28
C ASP A 93 22.65 13.86 5.72
N GLY A 94 22.71 13.61 4.41
CA GLY A 94 23.89 13.10 3.73
C GLY A 94 24.23 11.66 4.11
N GLN A 95 23.33 10.89 4.73
CA GLN A 95 23.54 9.48 5.07
C GLN A 95 22.59 8.56 4.30
N PHE A 96 23.16 7.64 3.53
CA PHE A 96 22.38 6.73 2.71
C PHE A 96 21.83 5.58 3.57
N GLY A 97 20.72 5.84 4.25
CA GLY A 97 20.03 4.90 5.11
C GLY A 97 19.02 4.00 4.39
N GLU A 98 18.26 3.23 5.16
CA GLU A 98 17.20 2.36 4.65
C GLU A 98 16.07 3.12 3.96
N ILE A 99 15.71 4.30 4.48
CA ILE A 99 14.64 5.12 3.90
C ILE A 99 15.09 5.72 2.57
N THR A 100 16.33 6.21 2.50
CA THR A 100 16.93 6.66 1.23
C THR A 100 16.98 5.54 0.20
N ARG A 101 17.36 4.32 0.62
CA ARG A 101 17.31 3.13 -0.25
C ARG A 101 15.90 2.82 -0.75
N ALA A 102 14.90 2.90 0.12
CA ALA A 102 13.51 2.71 -0.25
C ALA A 102 13.04 3.77 -1.28
N ALA A 103 13.43 5.03 -1.13
CA ALA A 103 13.16 6.07 -2.12
C ALA A 103 13.84 5.78 -3.47
N VAL A 104 15.08 5.32 -3.46
CA VAL A 104 15.81 4.93 -4.67
C VAL A 104 15.13 3.74 -5.35
N TRP A 105 14.67 2.73 -4.61
CA TRP A 105 13.87 1.64 -5.18
C TRP A 105 12.59 2.13 -5.85
N ALA A 106 11.87 3.07 -5.22
CA ALA A 106 10.70 3.66 -5.84
C ALA A 106 11.06 4.41 -7.13
N PHE A 107 12.17 5.15 -7.14
CA PHE A 107 12.66 5.86 -8.32
C PHE A 107 13.08 4.90 -9.45
N GLU A 108 13.83 3.84 -9.14
CA GLU A 108 14.20 2.78 -10.08
C GLU A 108 12.96 2.20 -10.76
N LYS A 109 11.96 1.82 -9.97
CA LYS A 109 10.77 1.14 -10.49
C LYS A 109 9.84 2.08 -11.25
N LEU A 110 9.68 3.31 -10.78
CA LEU A 110 8.71 4.25 -11.35
C LEU A 110 9.27 5.06 -12.53
N ILE A 111 10.52 5.54 -12.41
CA ILE A 111 11.12 6.47 -13.38
C ILE A 111 12.08 5.76 -14.32
N MET A 112 12.94 4.88 -13.79
CA MET A 112 13.86 4.09 -14.61
C MET A 112 13.17 2.89 -15.26
N GLN A 113 11.93 2.58 -14.85
CA GLN A 113 11.16 1.43 -15.30
C GLN A 113 11.89 0.10 -15.06
N THR A 114 12.74 0.06 -14.03
CA THR A 114 13.45 -1.15 -13.62
C THR A 114 12.45 -2.14 -13.03
N PRO A 115 12.40 -3.40 -13.51
CA PRO A 115 11.58 -4.44 -12.87
C PRO A 115 11.91 -4.55 -11.38
N ARG A 116 10.89 -4.74 -10.52
CA ARG A 116 11.12 -4.75 -9.05
C ARG A 116 12.19 -5.75 -8.61
N SER A 117 12.25 -6.90 -9.29
CA SER A 117 13.18 -8.00 -9.04
C SER A 117 14.64 -7.63 -9.35
N GLU A 118 14.85 -6.54 -10.09
CA GLU A 118 16.16 -6.05 -10.53
C GLU A 118 16.54 -4.73 -9.83
N ALA A 119 15.65 -4.15 -9.01
CA ALA A 119 15.92 -2.92 -8.29
C ALA A 119 17.08 -3.12 -7.31
N THR A 120 18.12 -2.31 -7.46
CA THR A 120 19.39 -2.50 -6.73
C THR A 120 19.46 -1.63 -5.48
N GLY A 121 18.76 -0.50 -5.47
CA GLY A 121 18.92 0.54 -4.44
C GLY A 121 20.25 1.27 -4.53
N ILE A 122 20.93 1.21 -5.68
CA ILE A 122 22.20 1.88 -5.97
C ILE A 122 21.95 3.01 -6.97
N VAL A 123 22.43 4.21 -6.66
CA VAL A 123 22.33 5.38 -7.52
C VAL A 123 23.59 5.44 -8.39
N THR A 124 23.44 5.04 -9.66
CA THR A 124 24.48 5.22 -10.67
C THR A 124 24.51 6.66 -11.18
N ASN A 125 25.60 7.07 -11.83
CA ASN A 125 25.64 8.41 -12.45
C ASN A 125 24.53 8.59 -13.50
N ASP A 126 24.17 7.56 -14.27
CA ASP A 126 23.06 7.65 -15.24
C ASP A 126 21.72 7.91 -14.55
N MET A 127 21.47 7.23 -13.43
CA MET A 127 20.29 7.48 -12.60
C MET A 127 20.31 8.90 -12.04
N TRP A 128 21.47 9.39 -11.60
CA TRP A 128 21.63 10.77 -11.13
C TRP A 128 21.39 11.80 -12.24
N GLN A 129 21.87 11.55 -13.46
CA GLN A 129 21.56 12.41 -14.61
C GLN A 129 20.06 12.46 -14.88
N ARG A 130 19.37 11.32 -14.72
CA ARG A 130 17.92 11.22 -14.88
C ARG A 130 17.18 11.95 -13.75
N MET A 131 17.60 11.83 -12.50
CA MET A 131 17.02 12.59 -11.38
C MET A 131 17.07 14.10 -11.62
N GLN A 132 18.14 14.60 -12.23
CA GLN A 132 18.31 16.02 -12.54
C GLN A 132 17.49 16.52 -13.75
N ASP A 133 16.78 15.63 -14.47
CA ASP A 133 15.82 16.06 -15.48
C ASP A 133 14.62 16.79 -14.84
N PRO A 134 13.92 17.67 -15.59
CA PRO A 134 12.70 18.33 -15.14
C PRO A 134 11.52 17.34 -15.19
N LEU A 135 11.54 16.36 -14.29
CA LEU A 135 10.54 15.30 -14.17
C LEU A 135 9.35 15.78 -13.33
N VAL A 136 8.15 15.42 -13.78
CA VAL A 136 6.92 15.55 -13.01
C VAL A 136 6.19 14.21 -13.06
N VAL A 137 5.86 13.67 -11.88
CA VAL A 137 5.01 12.50 -11.75
C VAL A 137 3.57 12.98 -11.65
N VAL A 138 2.73 12.59 -12.61
CA VAL A 138 1.30 12.92 -12.65
C VAL A 138 0.47 11.68 -12.30
N PRO A 139 -0.74 11.87 -11.75
CA PRO A 139 -1.62 10.74 -11.44
C PRO A 139 -2.06 10.01 -12.71
N ARG A 140 -2.27 8.69 -12.62
CA ARG A 140 -2.98 7.94 -13.68
C ARG A 140 -4.48 8.28 -13.66
N ARG A 141 -5.00 8.82 -12.56
CA ARG A 141 -6.37 9.29 -12.38
C ARG A 141 -6.42 10.75 -11.91
N PRO A 142 -6.26 11.72 -12.83
CA PRO A 142 -6.39 13.13 -12.51
C PRO A 142 -7.84 13.56 -12.21
N ASP A 143 -8.82 12.72 -12.57
CA ASP A 143 -10.25 12.93 -12.37
C ASP A 143 -10.82 12.19 -11.15
N ALA A 144 -9.98 12.00 -10.11
CA ALA A 144 -10.41 11.45 -8.84
C ALA A 144 -11.61 12.23 -8.26
N ASP A 145 -12.48 11.53 -7.52
CA ASP A 145 -13.69 12.15 -6.95
C ASP A 145 -13.44 13.01 -5.71
N SER A 146 -12.19 13.04 -5.24
CA SER A 146 -11.68 13.85 -4.13
C SER A 146 -10.48 14.68 -4.58
N ASP A 147 -10.28 15.85 -3.96
CA ASP A 147 -9.15 16.74 -4.27
C ASP A 147 -7.79 16.06 -4.03
N ASN A 148 -7.71 15.17 -3.04
CA ASN A 148 -6.53 14.36 -2.78
C ASN A 148 -6.86 12.89 -3.02
N HIS A 149 -5.89 12.12 -3.50
CA HIS A 149 -6.07 10.68 -3.67
C HIS A 149 -4.76 9.92 -3.55
N THR A 150 -4.89 8.62 -3.35
CA THR A 150 -3.76 7.69 -3.36
C THR A 150 -3.84 6.80 -4.58
N GLU A 151 -2.69 6.57 -5.23
CA GLU A 151 -2.54 5.53 -6.22
C GLU A 151 -1.54 4.48 -5.73
N VAL A 152 -1.97 3.22 -5.76
CA VAL A 152 -1.19 2.05 -5.37
C VAL A 152 -0.89 1.25 -6.61
N TYR A 153 0.39 1.13 -6.95
CA TYR A 153 0.85 0.36 -8.09
C TYR A 153 1.42 -0.98 -7.60
N LEU A 154 0.62 -2.04 -7.68
CA LEU A 154 1.02 -3.37 -7.21
C LEU A 154 2.16 -3.98 -8.02
N PRO A 155 2.22 -3.90 -9.36
CA PRO A 155 3.34 -4.45 -10.12
C PRO A 155 4.68 -3.81 -9.73
N GLU A 156 4.68 -2.48 -9.61
CA GLU A 156 5.85 -1.68 -9.28
C GLU A 156 6.12 -1.66 -7.78
N GLN A 157 5.20 -2.07 -6.90
CA GLN A 157 5.32 -1.97 -5.45
C GLN A 157 5.65 -0.52 -5.01
N VAL A 158 4.86 0.43 -5.50
CA VAL A 158 4.97 1.87 -5.21
C VAL A 158 3.60 2.40 -4.78
N VAL A 159 3.59 3.28 -3.79
CA VAL A 159 2.41 4.06 -3.40
C VAL A 159 2.69 5.53 -3.57
N ILE A 160 1.71 6.27 -4.08
CA ILE A 160 1.79 7.70 -4.31
C ILE A 160 0.57 8.37 -3.68
N PHE A 161 0.79 9.43 -2.92
CA PHE A 161 -0.25 10.33 -2.48
C PHE A 161 -0.17 11.63 -3.27
N PHE A 162 -1.30 12.00 -3.87
CA PHE A 162 -1.49 13.17 -4.70
C PHE A 162 -2.36 14.20 -3.98
N GLN A 163 -1.98 15.47 -4.10
CA GLN A 163 -2.82 16.63 -3.78
C GLN A 163 -3.14 17.36 -5.08
N GLY A 164 -4.38 17.25 -5.54
CA GLY A 164 -4.72 17.46 -6.95
C GLY A 164 -3.85 16.58 -7.85
N ASP A 165 -3.24 17.15 -8.87
CA ASP A 165 -2.34 16.42 -9.78
C ASP A 165 -0.87 16.37 -9.30
N LYS A 166 -0.58 16.87 -8.10
CA LYS A 166 0.79 16.94 -7.58
C LYS A 166 1.12 15.77 -6.67
N ALA A 167 2.07 14.93 -7.06
CA ALA A 167 2.65 13.93 -6.17
C ALA A 167 3.39 14.62 -5.01
N VAL A 168 2.88 14.48 -3.79
CA VAL A 168 3.50 15.06 -2.58
C VAL A 168 4.19 14.03 -1.69
N LEU A 169 3.91 12.75 -1.92
CA LEU A 169 4.65 11.62 -1.36
C LEU A 169 4.64 10.47 -2.34
N ILE A 170 5.81 9.96 -2.69
CA ILE A 170 6.04 8.71 -3.40
C ILE A 170 6.89 7.83 -2.49
N SER A 171 6.46 6.60 -2.27
CA SER A 171 7.18 5.66 -1.42
C SER A 171 7.22 4.26 -2.02
N HIS A 172 8.32 3.56 -1.76
CA HIS A 172 8.37 2.12 -1.92
C HIS A 172 7.40 1.47 -0.93
N MET A 173 6.70 0.43 -1.37
CA MET A 173 5.79 -0.31 -0.51
C MET A 173 5.96 -1.82 -0.68
N SER A 174 5.35 -2.60 0.21
CA SER A 174 5.23 -4.05 0.09
C SER A 174 3.78 -4.48 0.37
N SER A 175 3.12 -5.09 -0.63
CA SER A 175 1.72 -5.49 -0.59
C SER A 175 1.53 -6.97 -0.20
N GLY A 176 0.32 -7.48 -0.37
CA GLY A 176 -0.02 -8.89 -0.12
C GLY A 176 0.69 -9.86 -1.07
N THR A 177 1.14 -11.01 -0.57
CA THR A 177 1.85 -12.04 -1.35
C THR A 177 0.98 -12.81 -2.34
N GLY A 178 -0.35 -12.82 -2.14
CA GLY A 178 -1.29 -13.72 -2.81
C GLY A 178 -1.31 -15.15 -2.27
N GLU A 179 -0.40 -15.51 -1.36
CA GLU A 179 -0.30 -16.86 -0.80
C GLU A 179 -1.35 -17.12 0.28
N LYS A 180 -1.68 -18.40 0.47
CA LYS A 180 -2.51 -18.83 1.60
C LYS A 180 -1.68 -18.88 2.89
N TRP A 181 -2.31 -18.58 4.00
CA TRP A 181 -1.69 -18.65 5.32
C TRP A 181 -2.69 -19.18 6.36
N CYS A 182 -2.17 -19.78 7.43
CA CYS A 182 -2.91 -20.18 8.63
C CYS A 182 -1.99 -19.97 9.85
N GLU A 183 -2.39 -19.10 10.79
CA GLU A 183 -1.59 -18.80 11.97
C GLU A 183 -2.44 -18.31 13.15
N GLU A 184 -1.83 -18.26 14.35
CA GLU A 184 -2.42 -17.55 15.48
C GLU A 184 -2.31 -16.04 15.27
N VAL A 185 -3.44 -15.35 15.28
CA VAL A 185 -3.50 -13.90 15.18
C VAL A 185 -3.90 -13.28 16.52
N THR A 186 -3.43 -12.05 16.76
CA THR A 186 -3.90 -11.19 17.84
C THR A 186 -4.64 -10.00 17.22
N ILE A 187 -5.87 -9.75 17.64
CA ILE A 187 -6.73 -8.70 17.08
C ILE A 187 -7.08 -7.72 18.20
N SER A 188 -6.65 -6.47 18.06
CA SER A 188 -6.94 -5.40 19.02
C SER A 188 -8.44 -5.07 19.05
N PRO A 189 -8.98 -4.57 20.19
CA PRO A 189 -10.32 -3.99 20.26
C PRO A 189 -10.57 -2.96 19.17
N GLY A 190 -11.74 -3.02 18.52
CA GLY A 190 -12.14 -2.10 17.45
C GLY A 190 -11.52 -2.41 16.08
N GLU A 191 -10.69 -3.45 15.96
CA GLU A 191 -10.23 -3.97 14.67
C GLU A 191 -11.23 -4.98 14.08
N TYR A 192 -11.14 -5.18 12.75
CA TYR A 192 -11.98 -6.13 12.05
C TYR A 192 -11.91 -7.54 12.67
N GLY A 193 -13.05 -8.11 13.03
CA GLY A 193 -13.17 -9.37 13.76
C GLY A 193 -13.07 -9.27 15.29
N ASN A 194 -12.89 -8.07 15.85
CA ASN A 194 -12.93 -7.74 17.28
C ASN A 194 -13.54 -6.34 17.53
N GLU A 195 -14.55 -5.96 16.75
CA GLU A 195 -15.13 -4.61 16.68
C GLU A 195 -15.78 -4.17 17.99
N GLU A 196 -16.53 -5.08 18.61
CA GLU A 196 -17.23 -4.84 19.88
C GLU A 196 -16.45 -5.34 21.11
N GLY A 197 -15.26 -5.92 20.88
CA GLY A 197 -14.44 -6.45 21.96
C GLY A 197 -13.84 -5.35 22.82
N THR A 198 -13.60 -5.66 24.10
CA THR A 198 -12.92 -4.76 25.03
C THR A 198 -11.47 -5.16 25.30
N GLU A 199 -11.08 -6.38 24.93
CA GLU A 199 -9.74 -6.94 25.14
C GLU A 199 -9.18 -7.53 23.84
N PRO A 200 -7.84 -7.65 23.70
CA PRO A 200 -7.24 -8.31 22.55
C PRO A 200 -7.72 -9.75 22.41
N LEU A 201 -8.20 -10.09 21.21
CA LEU A 201 -8.66 -11.42 20.88
C LEU A 201 -7.53 -12.23 20.24
N LYS A 202 -7.28 -13.44 20.74
CA LYS A 202 -6.35 -14.40 20.14
C LYS A 202 -7.09 -15.60 19.56
N ARG A 203 -6.81 -15.96 18.31
CA ARG A 203 -7.41 -17.12 17.63
C ARG A 203 -6.59 -17.56 16.43
N GLY A 204 -6.71 -18.82 16.03
CA GLY A 204 -6.22 -19.29 14.74
C GLY A 204 -7.10 -18.80 13.60
N GLU A 205 -6.48 -18.25 12.58
CA GLU A 205 -7.13 -17.85 11.33
C GLU A 205 -6.35 -18.32 10.12
N CYS A 206 -7.09 -18.62 9.07
CA CYS A 206 -6.57 -18.85 7.74
C CYS A 206 -7.08 -17.78 6.78
N GLY A 207 -6.22 -17.32 5.88
CA GLY A 207 -6.55 -16.30 4.89
C GLY A 207 -5.77 -16.46 3.60
N VAL A 208 -5.99 -15.50 2.70
CA VAL A 208 -5.20 -15.34 1.46
C VAL A 208 -4.64 -13.93 1.47
N SER A 209 -3.35 -13.80 1.22
CA SER A 209 -2.60 -12.55 1.29
C SER A 209 -2.87 -11.60 0.12
N THR A 210 -4.12 -11.30 -0.18
CA THR A 210 -4.49 -10.53 -1.37
C THR A 210 -4.66 -9.05 -1.04
N THR A 211 -4.04 -8.19 -1.85
CA THR A 211 -4.42 -6.77 -1.96
C THR A 211 -5.29 -6.61 -3.20
N PRO A 212 -6.63 -6.50 -3.07
CA PRO A 212 -7.50 -6.50 -4.25
C PRO A 212 -7.36 -5.20 -5.05
N GLY A 213 -7.21 -5.32 -6.38
CA GLY A 213 -7.32 -4.18 -7.29
C GLY A 213 -8.70 -3.53 -7.21
N GLY A 214 -8.80 -2.24 -7.47
CA GLY A 214 -10.10 -1.56 -7.39
C GLY A 214 -10.04 -0.10 -6.95
N VAL A 215 -11.23 0.47 -6.82
CA VAL A 215 -11.48 1.87 -6.44
C VAL A 215 -12.10 1.90 -5.05
N TYR A 216 -11.46 2.59 -4.11
CA TYR A 216 -11.82 2.61 -2.69
C TYR A 216 -11.72 4.02 -2.11
N HIS A 217 -12.17 4.21 -0.88
CA HIS A 217 -11.96 5.45 -0.13
C HIS A 217 -11.40 5.13 1.25
N TYR A 218 -10.64 6.05 1.85
CA TYR A 218 -10.27 5.86 3.25
C TYR A 218 -11.49 5.98 4.17
N GLU A 219 -11.71 4.98 5.00
CA GLU A 219 -12.87 4.92 5.89
C GLU A 219 -12.50 5.19 7.34
N ARG A 220 -11.28 4.79 7.73
CA ARG A 220 -10.85 4.81 9.13
C ARG A 220 -9.35 5.07 9.22
N ARG A 221 -8.96 5.92 10.17
CA ARG A 221 -7.57 6.22 10.51
C ARG A 221 -7.37 6.04 12.00
N ILE A 222 -6.28 5.40 12.39
CA ILE A 222 -5.95 5.21 13.80
C ILE A 222 -4.51 5.64 14.03
N GLU A 223 -4.32 6.54 15.00
CA GLU A 223 -3.00 6.89 15.50
C GLU A 223 -2.47 5.77 16.42
N GLY A 224 -1.19 5.45 16.27
CA GLY A 224 -0.48 4.45 17.06
C GLY A 224 -0.50 3.04 16.47
N VAL A 225 -0.17 2.08 17.32
CA VAL A 225 -0.02 0.66 16.92
C VAL A 225 -1.32 -0.10 17.12
N ARG A 226 -1.67 -0.91 16.12
CA ARG A 226 -2.75 -1.89 16.17
C ARG A 226 -2.24 -3.28 15.83
N GLN A 227 -2.93 -4.30 16.34
CA GLN A 227 -2.76 -5.68 15.91
C GLN A 227 -4.06 -6.08 15.20
N SER A 228 -3.95 -6.56 13.97
CA SER A 228 -5.09 -7.10 13.22
C SER A 228 -4.83 -8.55 12.85
N ALA A 229 -5.84 -9.19 12.27
CA ALA A 229 -5.68 -10.49 11.65
C ALA A 229 -4.63 -10.50 10.51
N LEU A 230 -4.29 -9.35 9.93
CA LEU A 230 -3.30 -9.22 8.85
C LEU A 230 -1.89 -8.84 9.38
N GLY A 231 -1.73 -8.75 10.70
CA GLY A 231 -0.48 -8.40 11.39
C GLY A 231 -0.52 -7.05 12.11
N GLY A 232 0.65 -6.63 12.61
CA GLY A 232 0.84 -5.37 13.31
C GLY A 232 0.90 -4.17 12.37
N LEU A 233 0.16 -3.10 12.71
CA LEU A 233 0.02 -1.90 11.90
C LEU A 233 0.44 -0.67 12.69
N TRP A 234 1.31 0.16 12.13
CA TRP A 234 1.65 1.47 12.67
C TRP A 234 0.95 2.57 11.90
N ASN A 235 0.19 3.40 12.61
CA ASN A 235 -0.60 4.51 12.07
C ASN A 235 -1.45 4.09 10.85
N PRO A 236 -2.26 3.02 10.95
CA PRO A 236 -2.99 2.52 9.79
C PRO A 236 -4.03 3.50 9.26
N VAL A 237 -4.12 3.56 7.93
CA VAL A 237 -5.14 4.27 7.15
C VAL A 237 -5.89 3.22 6.32
N TYR A 238 -7.08 2.84 6.79
CA TYR A 238 -7.90 1.76 6.24
C TYR A 238 -8.71 2.25 5.05
N PHE A 239 -8.68 1.49 3.95
CA PHE A 239 -9.46 1.76 2.74
C PHE A 239 -10.35 0.60 2.32
N ASN A 240 -10.18 -0.59 2.92
CA ASN A 240 -11.01 -1.74 2.60
C ASN A 240 -11.11 -2.71 3.80
N TYR A 241 -12.07 -2.47 4.70
CA TYR A 241 -12.26 -3.21 5.95
C TYR A 241 -10.97 -3.29 6.80
N GLY A 242 -10.32 -4.46 6.83
CA GLY A 242 -9.07 -4.72 7.56
C GLY A 242 -7.80 -4.35 6.79
N ILE A 243 -7.90 -4.00 5.51
CA ILE A 243 -6.76 -3.65 4.66
C ILE A 243 -6.47 -2.15 4.79
N ALA A 244 -5.23 -1.84 5.12
CA ALA A 244 -4.74 -0.49 5.35
C ALA A 244 -3.39 -0.25 4.68
N ILE A 245 -3.07 1.03 4.49
CA ILE A 245 -1.70 1.49 4.30
C ILE A 245 -1.14 1.83 5.69
N HIS A 246 0.02 1.28 6.03
CA HIS A 246 0.60 1.45 7.36
C HIS A 246 2.12 1.30 7.38
N GLY A 247 2.74 1.84 8.43
CA GLY A 247 4.17 1.69 8.67
C GLY A 247 4.57 0.26 9.01
N ALA A 248 5.73 -0.17 8.52
CA ALA A 248 6.36 -1.43 8.88
C ALA A 248 7.88 -1.30 8.94
N LEU A 249 8.50 -2.11 9.80
CA LEU A 249 9.96 -2.23 9.87
C LEU A 249 10.56 -2.96 8.67
N GLN A 250 9.80 -3.92 8.11
CA GLN A 250 10.22 -4.72 6.97
C GLN A 250 9.34 -4.41 5.77
N VAL A 251 9.93 -3.74 4.79
CA VAL A 251 9.33 -3.42 3.50
C VAL A 251 10.26 -3.94 2.41
N PRO A 252 10.21 -5.24 2.11
CA PRO A 252 11.05 -5.84 1.07
C PRO A 252 10.59 -5.46 -0.33
N LEU A 253 11.47 -5.67 -1.33
CA LEU A 253 11.17 -5.41 -2.74
C LEU A 253 9.95 -6.19 -3.26
N GLU A 254 9.76 -7.38 -2.72
CA GLU A 254 8.67 -8.28 -3.06
C GLU A 254 7.47 -8.06 -2.12
N PRO A 255 6.25 -8.38 -2.54
CA PRO A 255 5.10 -8.42 -1.65
C PRO A 255 5.37 -9.37 -0.50
N ALA A 256 4.98 -9.00 0.72
CA ALA A 256 5.31 -9.74 1.94
C ALA A 256 4.27 -9.60 3.05
N SER A 257 3.13 -8.96 2.78
CA SER A 257 2.05 -8.79 3.75
C SER A 257 0.94 -9.84 3.57
N HIS A 258 -0.01 -9.86 4.51
CA HIS A 258 -1.26 -10.61 4.40
C HIS A 258 -2.38 -9.84 3.66
N GLY A 259 -2.06 -8.72 3.00
CA GLY A 259 -3.01 -7.93 2.20
C GLY A 259 -2.86 -6.42 2.36
N CYS A 260 -2.40 -5.96 3.53
CA CYS A 260 -2.09 -4.55 3.76
C CYS A 260 -0.94 -4.03 2.89
N ILE A 261 -0.84 -2.72 2.74
CA ILE A 261 0.25 -2.06 2.04
C ILE A 261 1.22 -1.50 3.08
N ARG A 262 2.41 -2.08 3.14
CA ARG A 262 3.46 -1.68 4.09
C ARG A 262 4.29 -0.56 3.47
N ILE A 263 4.48 0.53 4.21
CA ILE A 263 5.44 1.61 3.88
C ILE A 263 6.53 1.70 4.95
N PRO A 264 7.71 2.29 4.67
CA PRO A 264 8.76 2.44 5.66
C PRO A 264 8.23 3.12 6.93
N LEU A 265 8.51 2.53 8.09
CA LEU A 265 7.90 2.92 9.36
C LEU A 265 7.85 4.45 9.62
N PRO A 266 8.94 5.23 9.45
CA PRO A 266 8.92 6.66 9.73
C PRO A 266 7.94 7.47 8.85
N LEU A 267 7.61 6.97 7.66
CA LEU A 267 6.70 7.66 6.74
C LEU A 267 5.24 7.57 7.18
N SER A 268 4.88 6.60 8.03
CA SER A 268 3.49 6.34 8.41
C SER A 268 2.83 7.49 9.16
N GLU A 269 3.58 8.21 9.99
CA GLU A 269 3.08 9.37 10.71
C GLU A 269 2.68 10.50 9.75
N TYR A 270 3.59 10.87 8.84
CA TYR A 270 3.32 11.89 7.83
C TYR A 270 2.25 11.45 6.82
N TYR A 271 2.25 10.18 6.41
CA TYR A 271 1.23 9.64 5.52
C TYR A 271 -0.18 9.79 6.09
N GLN A 272 -0.35 9.52 7.39
CA GLN A 272 -1.65 9.70 8.05
C GLN A 272 -2.05 11.18 8.18
N GLN A 273 -1.09 12.10 8.33
CA GLN A 273 -1.34 13.55 8.37
C GLN A 273 -1.76 14.10 6.99
N LEU A 274 -1.25 13.51 5.91
CA LEU A 274 -1.60 13.88 4.54
C LEU A 274 -3.01 13.42 4.14
N THR A 275 -3.42 12.25 4.60
CA THR A 275 -4.67 11.60 4.20
C THR A 275 -5.85 12.06 5.04
N ALA A 276 -7.04 12.09 4.46
CA ALA A 276 -8.32 12.28 5.14
C ALA A 276 -9.25 11.08 4.91
N ASN A 277 -10.22 10.89 5.81
CA ASN A 277 -11.31 9.94 5.53
C ASN A 277 -12.12 10.50 4.35
N GLY A 278 -12.44 9.65 3.39
CA GLY A 278 -13.10 10.03 2.15
C GLY A 278 -12.15 10.37 1.00
N ASP A 279 -10.83 10.42 1.19
CA ASP A 279 -9.93 10.51 0.04
C ASP A 279 -9.98 9.20 -0.76
N GLN A 280 -10.01 9.32 -2.08
CA GLN A 280 -10.03 8.22 -3.04
C GLN A 280 -8.70 7.44 -3.03
N VAL A 281 -8.78 6.13 -3.22
CA VAL A 281 -7.66 5.20 -3.33
C VAL A 281 -7.88 4.31 -4.54
N TYR A 282 -6.95 4.35 -5.49
CA TYR A 282 -6.89 3.46 -6.64
C TYR A 282 -5.84 2.38 -6.41
N VAL A 283 -6.21 1.12 -6.58
CA VAL A 283 -5.29 -0.01 -6.53
C VAL A 283 -5.19 -0.63 -7.92
N PHE A 284 -4.05 -0.38 -8.57
CA PHE A 284 -3.70 -0.94 -9.88
C PHE A 284 -3.01 -2.29 -9.68
N ASP A 285 -3.67 -3.37 -10.09
CA ASP A 285 -3.14 -4.73 -9.99
C ASP A 285 -2.25 -5.14 -11.18
N GLY A 286 -2.31 -4.36 -12.27
CA GLY A 286 -1.59 -4.65 -13.52
C GLY A 286 -2.26 -5.72 -14.38
N VAL A 287 -3.50 -6.09 -14.08
CA VAL A 287 -4.33 -7.02 -14.87
C VAL A 287 -5.45 -6.25 -15.56
N GLU A 288 -6.25 -5.52 -14.79
CA GLU A 288 -7.30 -4.63 -15.30
C GLU A 288 -7.19 -3.25 -14.64
N GLU A 289 -7.81 -2.25 -15.25
CA GLU A 289 -7.90 -0.93 -14.64
C GLU A 289 -8.83 -0.96 -13.41
N PRO A 290 -8.53 -0.22 -12.32
CA PRO A 290 -9.27 -0.28 -11.05
C PRO A 290 -10.81 -0.17 -11.19
N GLU A 291 -11.27 0.66 -12.12
CA GLU A 291 -12.69 0.94 -12.36
C GLU A 291 -13.45 -0.26 -12.91
N HIS A 292 -12.74 -1.21 -13.56
CA HIS A 292 -13.35 -2.46 -14.01
C HIS A 292 -13.93 -3.24 -12.83
N TYR A 293 -13.24 -3.18 -11.69
CA TYR A 293 -13.61 -3.91 -10.48
C TYR A 293 -14.54 -3.10 -9.55
N GLY A 294 -14.36 -1.78 -9.49
CA GLY A 294 -14.95 -0.95 -8.45
C GLY A 294 -14.38 -1.29 -7.06
N ALA A 295 -15.19 -1.12 -6.01
CA ALA A 295 -14.80 -1.43 -4.63
C ALA A 295 -14.96 -2.93 -4.33
N GLN A 296 -13.91 -3.73 -4.51
CA GLN A 296 -13.96 -5.16 -4.21
C GLN A 296 -13.95 -5.43 -2.70
N LEU A 297 -14.76 -6.39 -2.26
CA LEU A 297 -14.63 -6.91 -0.91
C LEU A 297 -13.30 -7.66 -0.76
N PRO A 298 -12.66 -7.61 0.43
CA PRO A 298 -11.49 -8.42 0.68
C PRO A 298 -11.86 -9.90 0.77
N ILE A 299 -10.90 -10.79 0.53
CA ILE A 299 -11.07 -12.20 0.85
C ILE A 299 -11.07 -12.34 2.37
N PHE A 300 -12.22 -12.62 2.95
CA PHE A 300 -12.37 -12.74 4.39
C PHE A 300 -11.69 -13.99 4.94
N ASN A 301 -10.99 -13.82 6.06
CA ASN A 301 -10.37 -14.93 6.78
C ASN A 301 -11.40 -15.90 7.34
N THR A 302 -11.00 -17.16 7.46
CA THR A 302 -11.78 -18.22 8.11
C THR A 302 -11.08 -18.66 9.40
N ARG A 303 -11.85 -19.21 10.35
CA ARG A 303 -11.27 -19.89 11.52
C ARG A 303 -10.38 -21.04 11.06
N ASP A 304 -9.20 -21.15 11.66
CA ASP A 304 -8.36 -22.33 11.51
C ASP A 304 -9.01 -23.51 12.28
N PRO A 305 -9.43 -24.59 11.59
CA PRO A 305 -10.06 -25.75 12.22
C PRO A 305 -9.09 -26.57 13.07
N ASP A 306 -7.78 -26.47 12.80
CA ASP A 306 -6.74 -27.26 13.47
C ASP A 306 -6.11 -26.50 14.64
N TYR A 307 -6.50 -25.24 14.85
CA TYR A 307 -6.01 -24.42 15.95
C TYR A 307 -6.55 -24.90 17.29
N SER A 308 -5.63 -25.30 18.18
CA SER A 308 -5.93 -25.56 19.58
C SER A 308 -5.16 -24.59 20.48
N THR A 309 -5.86 -23.94 21.40
CA THR A 309 -5.24 -23.07 22.41
C THR A 309 -4.47 -23.94 23.41
N THR A 310 -3.21 -24.24 23.14
CA THR A 310 -2.34 -24.85 24.15
C THR A 310 -1.99 -23.77 25.16
N THR A 311 -2.81 -23.64 26.21
CA THR A 311 -2.51 -22.73 27.32
C THR A 311 -1.33 -23.29 28.09
N SER A 312 -0.10 -22.92 27.74
CA SER A 312 1.05 -23.12 28.62
C SER A 312 1.02 -22.09 29.73
N THR A 313 0.23 -22.33 30.77
CA THR A 313 0.47 -21.70 32.08
C THR A 313 1.76 -22.25 32.64
N SER A 314 2.90 -21.61 32.34
CA SER A 314 4.09 -21.77 33.16
C SER A 314 3.85 -20.99 34.46
N THR A 315 3.29 -21.67 35.46
CA THR A 315 3.30 -21.17 36.84
C THR A 315 4.74 -21.25 37.34
N THR A 316 5.55 -20.23 37.04
CA THR A 316 6.84 -20.06 37.72
C THR A 316 6.52 -19.62 39.14
N VAL A 317 6.40 -20.57 40.05
CA VAL A 317 6.42 -20.28 41.49
C VAL A 317 7.81 -19.71 41.78
N ALA A 318 7.87 -18.39 42.01
CA ALA A 318 9.07 -17.73 42.49
C ALA A 318 9.52 -18.40 43.82
N PRO A 319 10.81 -18.75 43.99
CA PRO A 319 11.30 -19.20 45.28
C PRO A 319 11.10 -18.09 46.32
N ALA A 320 10.63 -18.46 47.51
CA ALA A 320 10.46 -17.54 48.62
C ALA A 320 11.80 -16.84 48.93
N VAL A 321 11.84 -15.52 48.79
CA VAL A 321 13.00 -14.70 49.16
C VAL A 321 12.94 -14.47 50.67
N THR A 322 13.85 -15.11 51.40
CA THR A 322 14.10 -14.81 52.81
C THR A 322 14.68 -13.39 52.91
N PRO A 323 14.12 -12.48 53.75
CA PRO A 323 14.68 -11.14 53.90
C PRO A 323 16.07 -11.20 54.55
N ALA A 324 17.01 -10.45 54.00
CA ALA A 324 18.36 -10.29 54.56
C ALA A 324 18.31 -9.50 55.89
N PRO A 325 19.21 -9.76 56.86
CA PRO A 325 19.24 -9.06 58.14
C PRO A 325 19.68 -7.60 57.94
N VAL A 326 18.86 -6.68 58.46
CA VAL A 326 19.18 -5.24 58.45
C VAL A 326 20.27 -4.97 59.49
N THR A 327 21.43 -4.50 59.06
CA THR A 327 22.51 -4.06 59.96
C THR A 327 22.23 -2.62 60.40
N PRO A 328 22.26 -2.29 61.71
CA PRO A 328 22.03 -0.92 62.16
C PRO A 328 23.17 0.03 61.74
N ALA A 329 22.79 1.23 61.31
CA ALA A 329 23.74 2.30 60.99
C ALA A 329 24.51 2.79 62.25
N PRO A 330 25.79 3.17 62.12
CA PRO A 330 26.57 3.67 63.26
C PRO A 330 26.16 5.12 63.63
N PRO A 331 26.27 5.50 64.91
CA PRO A 331 25.90 6.83 65.37
C PRO A 331 26.87 7.92 64.89
N PRO A 332 26.39 9.16 64.72
CA PRO A 332 27.18 10.26 64.15
C PRO A 332 28.30 10.73 65.09
N GLN A 333 29.52 10.87 64.56
CA GLN A 333 30.65 11.46 65.26
C GLN A 333 30.54 12.99 65.33
N ALA A 334 30.68 13.54 66.53
CA ALA A 334 30.74 14.97 66.78
C ALA A 334 32.07 15.58 66.29
N ALA A 335 31.98 16.70 65.59
CA ALA A 335 33.11 17.49 65.13
C ALA A 335 33.83 18.15 66.32
N ALA A 336 35.12 17.87 66.46
CA ALA A 336 36.00 18.57 67.39
C ALA A 336 36.65 19.77 66.69
N THR A 337 36.33 20.98 67.18
CA THR A 337 37.06 22.22 66.93
C THR A 337 38.43 22.19 67.61
N GLN A 338 39.47 22.66 66.92
CA GLN A 338 40.77 23.00 67.51
C GLN A 338 41.21 24.41 67.05
N PRO A 339 42.04 25.09 67.88
CA PRO A 339 41.99 26.55 68.10
C PRO A 339 42.58 27.43 67.01
#